data_AF-A0A3Q7R5J5-F1
#
_entry.id   AF-A0A3Q7R5J5-F1
#
_cell.length_a   1.000
_cell.length_b   1.000
_cell.length_c   1.000
_cell.angle_alpha   90.00
_cell.angle_beta   90.00
_cell.angle_gamma   90.00
#
_symmetry.space_group_name_H-M   'P 1'
#
loop_
_entity.id
_entity.type
_entity.pdbx_description
1 polymer ?
#
loop_
_entity_poly.entity_id
_entity_poly.type
_entity_poly.pdbx_seq_one_letter_code
_entity_poly.pdbx_strand_id
1 'polypeptide(L)'
;MPLVGAEKRKRTTGAKYGDVDDAVYMWYQQKRSAGIPVRGVELQAAAERFAQCFGRTDFKASTGWLFRFRNRHAIGNQKVWGEQALSSASENVEPFRQNLYMLIKEEKLSVAQLYSGDETDLFWKSMPENIQASRKEICLPGRKINKERLSALLCANADGTHKLKSIVIGKSKLPKSVKEDTSTLPVIYKPSKDVWFTRELFSEWFFQNFVPEVRHFQLNVLGFHEEDVRATLLLDSSPVHPSTESLTSEDGRIKCMFFPHNTSTLIQPMHQGVILSCKRLYRWKQLEESLVIFEESDDEQDRRQKGVSKIKIYNIKSAVFNWAKSWDEVKQITIANAWENLLYKKEPEYDLQGLEDGDYREILEKCGELESTLADDRVWINGDDEEKGSSPKPKSGITKEVIQKGGGDEEQTAEFQLSAVRERLDYLLDFVDATPEFQRFHFTLKEMQQEIIKKQFQSRIHSRIGSFLKPRPCIVKDSFNMPSTSSN
;
A
#
# COMPACT_ATOMS: atom_id res chain seq x y z
N MET A 1 -18.04 41.82 37.58
CA MET A 1 -18.95 40.88 36.91
C MET A 1 -18.32 40.47 35.59
N PRO A 2 -17.94 39.20 35.40
CA PRO A 2 -17.37 38.75 34.13
C PRO A 2 -18.49 38.39 33.14
N LEU A 3 -18.33 38.87 31.91
CA LEU A 3 -19.19 38.55 30.77
C LEU A 3 -19.00 37.09 30.39
N VAL A 4 -20.09 36.33 30.45
CA VAL A 4 -20.20 34.93 30.05
C VAL A 4 -19.90 34.81 28.55
N GLY A 5 -18.85 34.04 28.22
CA GLY A 5 -18.50 33.69 26.85
C GLY A 5 -19.59 32.84 26.20
N ALA A 6 -20.03 33.26 25.02
CA ALA A 6 -20.95 32.49 24.20
C ALA A 6 -20.24 31.22 23.68
N GLU A 7 -20.68 30.05 24.16
CA GLU A 7 -20.34 28.76 23.56
C GLU A 7 -20.81 28.73 22.09
N LYS A 8 -19.85 28.56 21.17
CA LYS A 8 -20.16 28.20 19.79
C LYS A 8 -20.77 26.80 19.76
N ARG A 9 -22.10 26.74 19.72
CA ARG A 9 -22.90 25.55 19.41
C ARG A 9 -22.36 24.92 18.10
N LYS A 10 -21.78 23.72 18.17
CA LYS A 10 -21.44 22.91 16.99
C LYS A 10 -22.74 22.59 16.25
N ARG A 11 -22.93 23.19 15.07
CA ARG A 11 -23.99 22.82 14.12
C ARG A 11 -23.64 21.46 13.50
N THR A 12 -24.39 20.42 13.82
CA THR A 12 -24.48 19.20 13.02
C THR A 12 -25.28 19.52 11.76
N THR A 13 -24.60 20.00 10.72
CA THR A 13 -25.18 20.06 9.37
C THR A 13 -25.39 18.63 8.87
N GLY A 14 -26.66 18.21 8.74
CA GLY A 14 -27.01 16.94 8.12
C GLY A 14 -26.41 16.83 6.72
N ALA A 15 -25.85 15.66 6.39
CA ALA A 15 -25.20 15.43 5.10
C ALA A 15 -26.20 15.64 3.94
N LYS A 16 -25.76 16.33 2.88
CA LYS A 16 -26.54 16.67 1.67
C LYS A 16 -27.24 15.47 0.99
N TYR A 17 -26.81 14.24 1.29
CA TYR A 17 -27.34 12.97 0.77
C TYR A 17 -27.42 11.90 1.88
N GLY A 18 -28.06 12.21 3.00
CA GLY A 18 -28.21 11.27 4.12
C GLY A 18 -28.94 9.96 3.73
N ASP A 19 -29.88 10.05 2.79
CA ASP A 19 -30.61 8.92 2.22
C ASP A 19 -29.71 7.89 1.52
N VAL A 20 -28.81 8.36 0.64
CA VAL A 20 -27.80 7.50 -0.02
C VAL A 20 -26.85 6.91 1.02
N ASP A 21 -26.50 7.70 2.03
CA ASP A 21 -25.57 7.29 3.08
C ASP A 21 -26.09 6.12 3.92
N ASP A 22 -27.30 6.27 4.44
CA ASP A 22 -27.95 5.26 5.29
C ASP A 22 -28.17 3.97 4.50
N ALA A 23 -28.58 4.07 3.24
CA ALA A 23 -28.78 2.92 2.37
C ALA A 23 -27.49 2.14 2.09
N VAL A 24 -26.37 2.84 1.83
CA VAL A 24 -25.07 2.18 1.64
C VAL A 24 -24.59 1.54 2.94
N TYR A 25 -24.82 2.18 4.08
CA TYR A 25 -24.41 1.62 5.37
C TYR A 25 -25.22 0.38 5.74
N MET A 26 -26.54 0.39 5.55
CA MET A 26 -27.37 -0.80 5.73
C MET A 26 -26.95 -1.94 4.80
N TRP A 27 -26.69 -1.63 3.53
CA TRP A 27 -26.20 -2.60 2.56
C TRP A 27 -24.83 -3.18 2.96
N TYR A 28 -23.92 -2.33 3.43
CA TYR A 28 -22.62 -2.75 3.95
C TYR A 28 -22.80 -3.71 5.13
N GLN A 29 -23.63 -3.38 6.13
CA GLN A 29 -23.90 -4.25 7.27
C GLN A 29 -24.46 -5.61 6.83
N GLN A 30 -25.39 -5.64 5.87
CA GLN A 30 -25.94 -6.90 5.33
C GLN A 30 -24.87 -7.77 4.64
N LYS A 31 -23.95 -7.15 3.90
CA LYS A 31 -22.83 -7.88 3.28
C LYS A 31 -21.87 -8.41 4.33
N ARG A 32 -21.58 -7.63 5.36
CA ARG A 32 -20.75 -8.05 6.49
C ARG A 32 -21.38 -9.20 7.29
N SER A 33 -22.67 -9.12 7.62
CA SER A 33 -23.39 -10.21 8.32
C SER A 33 -23.46 -11.51 7.52
N ALA A 34 -23.34 -11.44 6.20
CA ALA A 34 -23.26 -12.59 5.31
C ALA A 34 -21.80 -13.10 5.09
N GLY A 35 -20.83 -12.54 5.80
CA GLY A 35 -19.40 -12.87 5.66
C GLY A 35 -18.76 -12.40 4.35
N ILE A 36 -19.42 -11.53 3.59
CA ILE A 36 -18.93 -11.04 2.29
C ILE A 36 -18.03 -9.82 2.52
N PRO A 37 -16.74 -9.90 2.14
CA PRO A 37 -15.84 -8.75 2.22
C PRO A 37 -16.29 -7.66 1.25
N VAL A 38 -16.31 -6.40 1.70
CA VAL A 38 -16.72 -5.24 0.88
C VAL A 38 -15.55 -4.27 0.72
N ARG A 39 -15.10 -4.08 -0.51
CA ARG A 39 -14.02 -3.19 -0.91
C ARG A 39 -14.51 -1.75 -1.11
N GLY A 40 -13.58 -0.80 -1.13
CA GLY A 40 -13.89 0.61 -1.35
C GLY A 40 -14.63 0.87 -2.66
N VAL A 41 -14.19 0.22 -3.75
CA VAL A 41 -14.83 0.30 -5.07
C VAL A 41 -16.26 -0.25 -5.06
N GLU A 42 -16.56 -1.24 -4.21
CA GLU A 42 -17.89 -1.84 -4.09
C GLU A 42 -18.84 -0.95 -3.29
N LEU A 43 -18.32 -0.25 -2.26
CA LEU A 43 -19.06 0.80 -1.55
C LEU A 43 -19.40 1.97 -2.49
N GLN A 44 -18.46 2.38 -3.34
CA GLN A 44 -18.69 3.45 -4.32
C GLN A 44 -19.74 3.03 -5.35
N ALA A 45 -19.64 1.81 -5.90
CA ALA A 45 -20.62 1.28 -6.85
C ALA A 45 -22.02 1.13 -6.21
N ALA A 46 -22.11 0.71 -4.95
CA ALA A 46 -23.36 0.65 -4.21
C ALA A 46 -23.96 2.06 -4.02
N ALA A 47 -23.12 3.04 -3.68
CA ALA A 47 -23.55 4.43 -3.51
C ALA A 47 -24.07 5.06 -4.80
N GLU A 48 -23.42 4.81 -5.94
CA GLU A 48 -23.93 5.26 -7.24
C GLU A 48 -25.26 4.60 -7.60
N ARG A 49 -25.40 3.30 -7.32
CA ARG A 49 -26.66 2.58 -7.54
C ARG A 49 -27.78 3.15 -6.67
N PHE A 50 -27.55 3.37 -5.37
CA PHE A 50 -28.56 3.94 -4.49
C PHE A 50 -28.89 5.40 -4.84
N ALA A 51 -27.89 6.19 -5.22
CA ALA A 51 -28.10 7.54 -5.73
C ALA A 51 -28.99 7.58 -6.98
N GLN A 52 -28.79 6.66 -7.93
CA GLN A 52 -29.66 6.51 -9.10
C GLN A 52 -31.09 6.11 -8.69
N CYS A 53 -31.24 5.14 -7.79
CA CYS A 53 -32.55 4.72 -7.28
C CYS A 53 -33.30 5.85 -6.55
N PHE A 54 -32.58 6.74 -5.88
CA PHE A 54 -33.15 7.90 -5.18
C PHE A 54 -33.23 9.17 -6.03
N GLY A 55 -32.89 9.10 -7.33
CA GLY A 55 -32.95 10.24 -8.25
C GLY A 55 -31.92 11.34 -7.96
N ARG A 56 -30.82 11.03 -7.26
CA ARG A 56 -29.71 11.94 -6.95
C ARG A 56 -28.69 11.95 -8.10
N THR A 57 -29.03 12.61 -9.19
CA THR A 57 -28.20 12.67 -10.41
C THR A 57 -26.94 13.53 -10.26
N ASP A 58 -26.88 14.37 -9.22
CA ASP A 58 -25.73 15.21 -8.88
C ASP A 58 -24.76 14.54 -7.90
N PHE A 59 -25.10 13.35 -7.38
CA PHE A 59 -24.25 12.59 -6.47
C PHE A 59 -23.11 11.89 -7.24
N LYS A 60 -21.89 12.00 -6.70
CA LYS A 60 -20.74 11.23 -7.15
C LYS A 60 -20.15 10.46 -5.98
N ALA A 61 -19.96 9.15 -6.14
CA ALA A 61 -19.25 8.32 -5.19
C ALA A 61 -17.73 8.52 -5.30
N SER A 62 -17.27 9.75 -5.11
CA SER A 62 -15.85 10.08 -5.16
C SER A 62 -15.07 9.36 -4.06
N THR A 63 -13.75 9.28 -4.24
CA THR A 63 -12.83 8.79 -3.20
C THR A 63 -13.00 9.57 -1.88
N GLY A 64 -13.20 10.88 -1.97
CA GLY A 64 -13.50 11.74 -0.81
C GLY A 64 -14.84 11.41 -0.13
N TRP A 65 -15.88 11.05 -0.89
CA TRP A 65 -17.14 10.57 -0.30
C TRP A 65 -16.94 9.25 0.44
N LEU A 66 -16.25 8.28 -0.18
CA LEU A 66 -15.97 6.97 0.40
C LEU A 66 -15.21 7.09 1.73
N PHE A 67 -14.20 7.95 1.79
CA PHE A 67 -13.45 8.21 3.02
C PHE A 67 -14.33 8.79 4.13
N ARG A 68 -15.16 9.79 3.83
CA ARG A 68 -16.10 10.38 4.81
C ARG A 68 -17.19 9.41 5.24
N PHE A 69 -17.67 8.56 4.34
CA PHE A 69 -18.59 7.47 4.64
C PHE A 69 -17.95 6.51 5.64
N ARG A 70 -16.71 6.08 5.39
CA ARG A 70 -15.94 5.23 6.29
C ARG A 70 -15.76 5.83 7.67
N ASN A 71 -15.36 7.10 7.76
CA ASN A 71 -15.16 7.76 9.05
C ASN A 71 -16.47 7.94 9.83
N ARG A 72 -17.58 8.29 9.17
CA ARG A 72 -18.88 8.45 9.84
C ARG A 72 -19.40 7.14 10.42
N HIS A 73 -19.11 6.03 9.76
CA HIS A 73 -19.58 4.70 10.14
C HIS A 73 -18.51 3.84 10.84
N ALA A 74 -17.37 4.45 11.22
CA ALA A 74 -16.22 3.79 11.84
C ALA A 74 -15.72 2.55 11.06
N ILE A 75 -15.80 2.57 9.73
CA ILE A 75 -15.30 1.52 8.85
C ILE A 75 -13.82 1.79 8.59
N GLY A 76 -12.93 1.18 9.38
CA GLY A 76 -11.49 1.37 9.25
C GLY A 76 -10.92 0.94 7.88
N ASN A 77 -9.79 1.55 7.48
CA ASN A 77 -8.94 1.08 6.36
C ASN A 77 -8.19 -0.21 6.74
N GLN A 78 -8.86 -1.14 7.41
CA GLN A 78 -8.35 -2.48 7.55
C GLN A 78 -8.33 -3.09 6.16
N LYS A 79 -7.15 -3.55 5.71
CA LYS A 79 -7.07 -4.59 4.68
C LYS A 79 -8.19 -5.56 5.00
N VAL A 80 -9.12 -5.76 4.06
CA VAL A 80 -10.24 -6.67 4.24
C VAL A 80 -9.68 -8.08 4.21
N TRP A 81 -9.06 -8.46 5.33
CA TRP A 81 -8.98 -9.84 5.72
C TRP A 81 -10.40 -10.19 6.19
N GLY A 82 -10.97 -11.27 5.65
CA GLY A 82 -12.32 -11.71 6.04
C GLY A 82 -12.42 -11.75 7.56
N GLU A 83 -13.60 -11.48 8.12
CA GLU A 83 -13.82 -11.43 9.57
C GLU A 83 -13.26 -12.67 10.29
N GLN A 84 -13.24 -13.82 9.62
CA GLN A 84 -12.60 -15.05 10.10
C GLN A 84 -11.10 -14.92 10.40
N ALA A 85 -10.33 -14.13 9.66
CA ALA A 85 -8.90 -13.99 9.91
C ALA A 85 -8.44 -12.65 10.48
N LEU A 86 -9.36 -11.72 10.74
CA LEU A 86 -9.22 -10.78 11.85
C LEU A 86 -9.56 -11.45 13.20
N SER A 87 -10.58 -12.32 13.24
CA SER A 87 -10.90 -13.15 14.41
C SER A 87 -9.74 -14.07 14.75
N SER A 88 -9.23 -14.85 13.78
CA SER A 88 -8.10 -15.74 14.03
C SER A 88 -6.78 -15.00 14.27
N ALA A 89 -6.57 -13.81 13.69
CA ALA A 89 -5.43 -12.96 14.06
C ALA A 89 -5.54 -12.50 15.51
N SER A 90 -6.72 -12.02 15.94
CA SER A 90 -6.99 -11.62 17.32
C SER A 90 -6.81 -12.77 18.32
N GLU A 91 -7.19 -14.00 17.94
CA GLU A 91 -7.01 -15.21 18.76
C GLU A 91 -5.52 -15.51 19.04
N ASN A 92 -4.64 -15.19 18.09
CA ASN A 92 -3.20 -15.43 18.23
C ASN A 92 -2.43 -14.28 18.92
N VAL A 93 -3.06 -13.11 19.09
CA VAL A 93 -2.44 -11.96 19.75
C VAL A 93 -2.15 -12.24 21.23
N GLU A 94 -3.11 -12.78 21.97
CA GLU A 94 -2.95 -13.04 23.40
C GLU A 94 -1.91 -14.12 23.72
N PRO A 95 -1.88 -15.28 23.02
CA PRO A 95 -0.78 -16.24 23.13
C PRO A 95 0.59 -15.62 22.84
N PHE A 96 0.68 -14.75 21.82
CA PHE A 96 1.92 -14.06 21.50
C PHE A 96 2.36 -13.10 22.60
N ARG A 97 1.45 -12.29 23.14
CA ARG A 97 1.71 -11.40 24.29
C ARG A 97 2.21 -12.20 25.49
N GLN A 98 1.58 -13.34 25.79
CA GLN A 98 1.99 -14.19 26.88
C GLN A 98 3.39 -14.77 26.65
N ASN A 99 3.70 -15.23 25.44
CA ASN A 99 5.04 -15.74 25.09
C ASN A 99 6.11 -14.65 25.21
N LEU A 100 5.85 -13.46 24.66
CA LEU A 100 6.73 -12.30 24.78
C LEU A 100 6.95 -11.92 26.26
N TYR A 101 5.91 -11.94 27.08
CA TYR A 101 6.01 -11.66 28.52
C TYR A 101 6.87 -12.69 29.25
N MET A 102 6.72 -13.98 28.93
CA MET A 102 7.57 -15.04 29.49
C MET A 102 9.03 -14.84 29.09
N LEU A 103 9.30 -14.56 27.82
CA LEU A 103 10.64 -14.25 27.31
C LEU A 103 11.27 -13.06 28.04
N ILE A 104 10.53 -11.95 28.18
CA ILE A 104 10.99 -10.76 28.90
C ILE A 104 11.39 -11.09 30.34
N LYS A 105 10.60 -11.93 31.02
CA LYS A 105 10.90 -12.35 32.40
C LYS A 105 12.09 -13.29 32.50
N GLU A 106 12.13 -14.32 31.67
CA GLU A 106 13.18 -15.35 31.70
C GLU A 106 14.55 -14.77 31.38
N GLU A 107 14.61 -13.88 30.39
CA GLU A 107 15.85 -13.22 29.97
C GLU A 107 16.10 -11.89 30.68
N LYS A 108 15.22 -11.49 31.60
CA LYS A 108 15.29 -10.23 32.35
C LYS A 108 15.50 -9.02 31.42
N LEU A 109 14.77 -8.98 30.30
CA LEU A 109 14.90 -7.93 29.30
C LEU A 109 14.33 -6.61 29.83
N SER A 110 15.10 -5.55 29.66
CA SER A 110 14.59 -4.18 29.80
C SER A 110 13.86 -3.74 28.53
N VAL A 111 13.03 -2.70 28.64
CA VAL A 111 12.38 -2.08 27.46
C VAL A 111 13.40 -1.57 26.43
N ALA A 112 14.59 -1.14 26.88
CA ALA A 112 15.67 -0.72 26.00
C ALA A 112 16.27 -1.85 25.15
N GLN A 113 16.01 -3.11 25.51
CA GLN A 113 16.50 -4.33 24.84
C GLN A 113 15.44 -4.98 23.92
N LEU A 114 14.22 -4.44 23.90
CA LEU A 114 13.16 -4.85 22.97
C LEU A 114 13.18 -3.93 21.76
N TYR A 115 13.28 -4.49 20.56
CA TYR A 115 13.29 -3.75 19.31
C TYR A 115 12.14 -4.19 18.43
N SER A 116 11.62 -3.28 17.62
CA SER A 116 10.68 -3.62 16.54
C SER A 116 11.21 -3.01 15.26
N GLY A 117 11.10 -3.76 14.16
CA GLY A 117 11.42 -3.27 12.82
C GLY A 117 10.29 -3.55 11.84
N ASP A 118 10.15 -2.70 10.82
CA ASP A 118 9.25 -2.95 9.69
C ASP A 118 9.67 -2.17 8.44
N GLU A 119 9.47 -2.79 7.28
CA GLU A 119 9.70 -2.16 5.98
C GLU A 119 8.52 -1.28 5.54
N THR A 120 8.83 -0.14 4.94
CA THR A 120 7.87 0.76 4.36
C THR A 120 8.30 1.23 2.98
N ASP A 121 7.32 1.43 2.10
CA ASP A 121 7.56 1.95 0.75
C ASP A 121 7.32 3.45 0.71
N LEU A 122 8.05 4.11 -0.18
CA LEU A 122 8.01 5.54 -0.38
C LEU A 122 8.00 5.89 -1.86
N PHE A 123 6.92 6.50 -2.33
CA PHE A 123 6.85 7.16 -3.63
C PHE A 123 7.51 8.54 -3.53
N TRP A 124 8.84 8.54 -3.60
CA TRP A 124 9.67 9.71 -3.29
C TRP A 124 9.59 10.85 -4.32
N LYS A 125 9.07 10.58 -5.54
CA LYS A 125 8.76 11.62 -6.53
C LYS A 125 7.30 12.03 -6.54
N SER A 126 6.46 11.41 -5.72
CA SER A 126 5.05 11.77 -5.63
C SER A 126 4.92 13.17 -5.05
N MET A 127 4.20 14.04 -5.74
CA MET A 127 3.87 15.40 -5.33
C MET A 127 2.34 15.57 -5.35
N PRO A 128 1.79 16.55 -4.61
CA PRO A 128 0.37 16.90 -4.72
C PRO A 128 -0.02 17.18 -6.18
N GLU A 129 -1.17 16.66 -6.62
CA GLU A 129 -1.65 16.74 -8.02
C GLU A 129 -1.91 18.19 -8.49
N ASN A 130 -2.07 19.12 -7.56
CA ASN A 130 -2.54 20.48 -7.77
C ASN A 130 -1.43 21.54 -7.91
N ILE A 131 -0.15 21.18 -7.75
CA ILE A 131 0.96 22.10 -8.04
C ILE A 131 0.89 22.53 -9.50
N GLN A 132 0.68 23.83 -9.78
CA GLN A 132 0.48 24.36 -11.15
C GLN A 132 1.59 23.97 -12.15
N ALA A 133 2.83 23.72 -11.68
CA ALA A 133 3.91 23.14 -12.47
C ALA A 133 3.55 21.76 -13.03
N SER A 134 2.91 20.96 -12.18
CA SER A 134 2.41 19.63 -12.47
C SER A 134 1.30 19.72 -13.52
N ARG A 135 0.33 20.65 -13.42
CA ARG A 135 -0.75 20.78 -14.41
C ARG A 135 -0.25 21.06 -15.84
N LYS A 136 0.77 21.91 -16.04
CA LYS A 136 1.31 22.16 -17.41
C LYS A 136 2.07 20.98 -18.02
N GLU A 137 2.64 20.08 -17.23
CA GLU A 137 3.34 18.86 -17.72
C GLU A 137 2.53 17.55 -17.59
N ILE A 138 1.44 17.55 -16.79
CA ILE A 138 0.54 16.42 -16.47
C ILE A 138 -0.80 16.50 -17.24
N CYS A 139 -1.19 17.67 -17.77
CA CYS A 139 -2.37 17.79 -18.66
C CYS A 139 -2.12 17.26 -20.08
N LEU A 140 -1.44 16.11 -20.21
CA LEU A 140 -1.59 15.23 -21.35
C LEU A 140 -2.43 14.03 -20.89
N PRO A 141 -3.64 13.81 -21.44
CA PRO A 141 -4.44 12.65 -21.07
C PRO A 141 -3.63 11.36 -21.29
N GLY A 142 -3.38 10.62 -20.19
CA GLY A 142 -2.67 9.32 -20.21
C GLY A 142 -1.29 9.27 -19.54
N ARG A 143 -0.76 10.34 -18.94
CA ARG A 143 0.57 10.31 -18.29
C ARG A 143 0.51 9.80 -16.83
N LYS A 144 1.09 8.63 -16.59
CA LYS A 144 1.25 7.97 -15.26
C LYS A 144 1.95 8.91 -14.25
N ILE A 145 1.39 9.04 -13.04
CA ILE A 145 2.11 9.57 -11.86
C ILE A 145 3.49 8.90 -11.78
N ASN A 146 4.55 9.67 -11.50
CA ASN A 146 5.90 9.11 -11.40
C ASN A 146 6.01 8.23 -10.14
N LYS A 147 5.74 6.92 -10.30
CA LYS A 147 5.75 5.91 -9.23
C LYS A 147 7.15 5.38 -8.92
N GLU A 148 8.17 6.22 -8.97
CA GLU A 148 9.51 5.79 -8.51
C GLU A 148 9.47 5.52 -7.00
N ARG A 149 9.94 4.34 -6.62
CA ARG A 149 9.90 3.83 -5.25
C ARG A 149 11.27 3.83 -4.61
N LEU A 150 11.27 4.02 -3.30
CA LEU A 150 12.29 3.55 -2.38
C LEU A 150 11.58 2.64 -1.37
N SER A 151 12.27 1.61 -0.90
CA SER A 151 11.82 0.84 0.27
C SER A 151 12.79 1.12 1.40
N ALA A 152 12.29 1.31 2.61
CA ALA A 152 13.08 1.64 3.78
C ALA A 152 12.69 0.75 4.96
N LEU A 153 13.66 0.37 5.78
CA LEU A 153 13.41 -0.31 7.05
C LEU A 153 13.68 0.69 8.18
N LEU A 154 12.73 0.77 9.10
CA LEU A 154 12.85 1.50 10.37
C LEU A 154 12.96 0.49 11.49
N CYS A 155 13.84 0.75 12.46
CA CYS A 155 14.02 -0.12 13.63
C CYS A 155 14.36 0.74 14.85
N ALA A 156 13.68 0.52 15.98
CA ALA A 156 13.92 1.24 17.23
C ALA A 156 13.56 0.37 18.44
N ASN A 157 14.09 0.74 19.61
CA ASN A 157 13.80 0.08 20.86
C ASN A 157 12.49 0.55 21.52
N ALA A 158 12.03 -0.17 22.55
CA ALA A 158 10.68 0.02 23.08
C ALA A 158 10.45 1.32 23.86
N ASP A 159 11.49 1.91 24.43
CA ASP A 159 11.42 3.23 25.08
C ASP A 159 11.82 4.39 24.15
N GLY A 160 12.15 4.09 22.88
CA GLY A 160 12.55 5.04 21.86
C GLY A 160 13.90 5.72 22.08
N THR A 161 14.72 5.31 23.07
CA THR A 161 16.05 5.90 23.31
C THR A 161 17.06 5.56 22.22
N HIS A 162 16.81 4.50 21.45
CA HIS A 162 17.69 4.02 20.41
C HIS A 162 16.92 3.77 19.11
N LYS A 163 17.30 4.52 18.08
CA LYS A 163 16.86 4.35 16.69
C LYS A 163 18.05 3.88 15.87
N LEU A 164 17.88 2.79 15.14
CA LEU A 164 18.90 2.31 14.22
C LEU A 164 18.92 3.19 12.97
N LYS A 165 20.09 3.34 12.36
CA LYS A 165 20.21 3.99 11.05
C LYS A 165 19.34 3.27 10.02
N SER A 166 18.42 3.99 9.37
CA SER A 166 17.52 3.40 8.38
C SER A 166 18.30 2.83 7.18
N ILE A 167 17.92 1.64 6.73
CA ILE A 167 18.41 1.07 5.46
C ILE A 167 17.40 1.38 4.36
N VAL A 168 17.89 1.94 3.25
CA VAL A 168 17.08 2.37 2.11
C VAL A 168 17.52 1.61 0.86
N ILE A 169 16.56 0.97 0.22
CA ILE A 169 16.70 0.25 -1.03
C ILE A 169 16.18 1.10 -2.18
N GLY A 170 17.00 1.26 -3.21
CA GLY A 170 16.65 2.01 -4.43
C GLY A 170 17.07 1.29 -5.71
N LYS A 171 16.42 1.65 -6.83
CA LYS A 171 16.58 0.95 -8.12
C LYS A 171 17.99 1.03 -8.70
N SER A 172 18.60 2.20 -8.60
CA SER A 172 19.91 2.51 -9.18
C SER A 172 20.94 2.72 -8.09
N LYS A 173 22.22 2.55 -8.43
CA LYS A 173 23.29 3.05 -7.58
C LYS A 173 23.16 4.58 -7.49
N LEU A 174 23.38 5.15 -6.31
CA LEU A 174 23.44 6.61 -6.16
C LEU A 174 24.46 7.20 -7.15
N PRO A 175 24.26 8.42 -7.68
CA PRO A 175 25.20 9.07 -8.59
C PRO A 175 26.61 9.14 -8.01
N LYS A 176 27.66 9.13 -8.87
CA LYS A 176 29.06 9.14 -8.40
C LYS A 176 29.39 10.33 -7.48
N SER A 177 28.78 11.50 -7.72
CA SER A 177 28.89 12.69 -6.87
C SER A 177 28.31 12.52 -5.45
N VAL A 178 27.59 11.43 -5.20
CA VAL A 178 27.06 11.05 -3.88
C VAL A 178 27.85 9.86 -3.30
N LYS A 179 28.66 9.18 -4.11
CA LYS A 179 29.42 7.96 -3.73
C LYS A 179 30.77 8.22 -3.12
N GLU A 180 31.35 9.41 -3.27
CA GLU A 180 32.71 9.68 -2.78
C GLU A 180 32.84 9.40 -1.29
N ASP A 181 31.73 9.37 -0.55
CA ASP A 181 31.74 8.80 0.78
C ASP A 181 30.39 8.17 1.19
N THR A 182 30.11 6.93 0.76
CA THR A 182 28.91 6.19 1.21
C THR A 182 28.84 6.03 2.74
N SER A 183 29.96 6.19 3.44
CA SER A 183 30.02 6.18 4.91
C SER A 183 29.40 7.44 5.53
N THR A 184 29.37 8.56 4.79
CA THR A 184 28.77 9.85 5.22
C THR A 184 27.28 9.95 4.97
N LEU A 185 26.68 8.97 4.28
CA LEU A 185 25.24 8.99 4.06
C LEU A 185 24.51 8.81 5.40
N PRO A 186 23.42 9.58 5.61
CA PRO A 186 22.65 9.49 6.84
C PRO A 186 21.76 8.23 6.87
N VAL A 187 21.81 7.38 5.82
CA VAL A 187 21.16 6.08 5.72
C VAL A 187 22.14 5.03 5.23
N ILE A 188 21.83 3.75 5.44
CA ILE A 188 22.49 2.63 4.77
C ILE A 188 21.82 2.45 3.41
N TYR A 189 22.46 2.88 2.31
CA TYR A 189 21.86 2.75 0.98
C TYR A 189 22.29 1.45 0.27
N LYS A 190 21.31 0.65 -0.19
CA LYS A 190 21.55 -0.58 -0.96
C LYS A 190 20.84 -0.53 -2.33
N PRO A 191 21.55 -0.68 -3.45
CA PRO A 191 20.91 -0.75 -4.76
C PRO A 191 20.31 -2.14 -5.01
N SER A 192 19.04 -2.21 -5.42
CA SER A 192 18.34 -3.45 -5.82
C SER A 192 17.52 -3.23 -7.09
N LYS A 193 17.49 -4.21 -8.00
CA LYS A 193 16.76 -4.07 -9.29
C LYS A 193 15.25 -3.90 -9.09
N ASP A 194 14.70 -4.64 -8.13
CA ASP A 194 13.26 -4.70 -7.88
C ASP A 194 12.84 -3.75 -6.75
N VAL A 195 13.81 -3.07 -6.10
CA VAL A 195 13.60 -2.12 -4.98
C VAL A 195 13.08 -2.77 -3.70
N TRP A 196 12.91 -4.09 -3.67
CA TRP A 196 12.47 -4.82 -2.48
C TRP A 196 13.62 -5.33 -1.62
N PHE A 197 13.32 -5.57 -0.34
CA PHE A 197 14.15 -6.35 0.56
C PHE A 197 14.19 -7.82 0.11
N THR A 198 15.35 -8.43 0.28
CA THR A 198 15.54 -9.88 0.09
C THR A 198 16.04 -10.48 1.40
N ARG A 199 15.94 -11.81 1.54
CA ARG A 199 16.46 -12.53 2.72
C ARG A 199 17.94 -12.25 2.95
N GLU A 200 18.72 -12.20 1.88
CA GLU A 200 20.15 -11.96 1.94
C GLU A 200 20.46 -10.53 2.41
N LEU A 201 19.74 -9.53 1.89
CA LEU A 201 19.89 -8.14 2.32
C LEU A 201 19.47 -7.95 3.78
N PHE A 202 18.40 -8.62 4.21
CA PHE A 202 17.93 -8.55 5.59
C PHE A 202 18.92 -9.24 6.55
N SER A 203 19.42 -10.44 6.21
CA SER A 203 20.49 -11.10 6.95
C SER A 203 21.73 -10.21 7.05
N GLU A 204 22.16 -9.61 5.94
CA GLU A 204 23.30 -8.70 5.92
C GLU A 204 23.09 -7.54 6.90
N TRP A 205 21.94 -6.86 6.84
CA TRP A 205 21.58 -5.79 7.76
C TRP A 205 21.57 -6.24 9.22
N PHE A 206 20.97 -7.41 9.51
CA PHE A 206 20.90 -7.94 10.87
C PHE A 206 22.29 -8.13 11.48
N PHE A 207 23.19 -8.82 10.77
CA PHE A 207 24.52 -9.16 11.30
C PHE A 207 25.53 -8.00 11.22
N GLN A 208 25.48 -7.18 10.17
CA GLN A 208 26.47 -6.12 9.96
C GLN A 208 26.06 -4.77 10.54
N ASN A 209 24.77 -4.55 10.82
CA ASN A 209 24.26 -3.28 11.33
C ASN A 209 23.54 -3.45 12.66
N PHE A 210 22.46 -4.23 12.71
CA PHE A 210 21.64 -4.33 13.92
C PHE A 210 22.42 -4.88 15.13
N VAL A 211 23.02 -6.07 15.00
CA VAL A 211 23.79 -6.71 16.10
C VAL A 211 24.90 -5.79 16.64
N PRO A 212 25.85 -5.28 15.82
CA PRO A 212 26.93 -4.45 16.36
C PRO A 212 26.45 -3.10 16.92
N GLU A 213 25.45 -2.46 16.31
CA GLU A 213 24.91 -1.17 16.78
C GLU A 213 24.17 -1.32 18.11
N VAL A 214 23.38 -2.38 18.28
CA VAL A 214 22.70 -2.70 19.56
C VAL A 214 23.71 -3.01 20.66
N ARG A 215 24.77 -3.78 20.36
CA ARG A 215 25.86 -4.03 21.34
C ARG A 215 26.54 -2.73 21.73
N HIS A 216 26.90 -1.92 20.73
CA HIS A 216 27.57 -0.64 20.96
C HIS A 216 26.73 0.27 21.85
N PHE A 217 25.42 0.38 21.58
CA PHE A 217 24.49 1.17 22.38
C PHE A 217 24.40 0.66 23.83
N GLN A 218 24.21 -0.64 24.03
CA GLN A 218 24.10 -1.20 25.38
C GLN A 218 25.40 -1.07 26.19
N LEU A 219 26.55 -1.32 25.59
CA LEU A 219 27.85 -1.22 26.27
C LEU A 219 28.27 0.23 26.54
N ASN A 220 28.21 1.08 25.51
CA ASN A 220 28.84 2.40 25.57
C ASN A 220 27.88 3.53 25.95
N VAL A 221 26.57 3.35 25.73
CA VAL A 221 25.56 4.37 26.05
C VAL A 221 24.80 4.01 27.33
N LEU A 222 24.32 2.77 27.46
CA LEU A 222 23.63 2.31 28.68
C LEU A 222 24.57 1.83 29.78
N GLY A 223 25.84 1.53 29.45
CA GLY A 223 26.83 1.07 30.42
C GLY A 223 26.60 -0.36 30.93
N PHE A 224 25.96 -1.22 30.12
CA PHE A 224 25.75 -2.61 30.49
C PHE A 224 27.07 -3.39 30.51
N HIS A 225 27.15 -4.38 31.39
CA HIS A 225 28.23 -5.36 31.34
C HIS A 225 28.04 -6.32 30.15
N GLU A 226 29.12 -6.89 29.63
CA GLU A 226 29.09 -7.74 28.44
C GLU A 226 28.12 -8.92 28.58
N GLU A 227 28.00 -9.49 29.77
CA GLU A 227 27.06 -10.57 30.12
C GLU A 227 25.57 -10.16 30.07
N ASP A 228 25.29 -8.87 30.25
CA ASP A 228 23.95 -8.30 30.24
C ASP A 228 23.50 -7.81 28.87
N VAL A 229 24.42 -7.75 27.90
CA VAL A 229 24.10 -7.39 26.52
C VAL A 229 23.26 -8.49 25.88
N ARG A 230 22.03 -8.13 25.53
CA ARG A 230 21.03 -8.98 24.85
C ARG A 230 19.94 -8.13 24.22
N ALA A 231 19.25 -8.65 23.21
CA ALA A 231 18.11 -7.97 22.61
C ALA A 231 17.17 -8.94 21.89
N THR A 232 15.89 -8.57 21.85
CA THR A 232 14.89 -9.28 21.03
C THR A 232 14.32 -8.31 19.99
N LEU A 233 14.49 -8.65 18.72
CA LEU A 233 13.92 -7.92 17.59
C LEU A 233 12.59 -8.55 17.13
N LEU A 234 11.51 -7.78 17.19
CA LEU A 234 10.17 -8.18 16.76
C LEU A 234 9.93 -7.78 15.30
N LEU A 235 9.62 -8.76 14.46
CA LEU A 235 9.40 -8.59 13.03
C LEU A 235 8.09 -9.26 12.59
N ASP A 236 7.50 -8.79 11.49
CA ASP A 236 6.35 -9.48 10.90
C ASP A 236 6.75 -10.85 10.31
N SER A 237 5.75 -11.65 9.94
CA SER A 237 5.97 -12.95 9.28
C SER A 237 6.23 -12.84 7.77
N SER A 238 6.83 -11.74 7.29
CA SER A 238 7.13 -11.53 5.87
C SER A 238 8.10 -12.58 5.32
N PRO A 239 7.90 -13.08 4.08
CA PRO A 239 8.80 -14.05 3.47
C PRO A 239 10.21 -13.51 3.20
N VAL A 240 10.42 -12.19 3.27
CA VAL A 240 11.74 -11.55 3.16
C VAL A 240 12.58 -11.77 4.41
N HIS A 241 11.96 -12.12 5.54
CA HIS A 241 12.69 -12.43 6.77
C HIS A 241 13.22 -13.88 6.71
N PRO A 242 14.52 -14.09 6.94
CA PRO A 242 15.09 -15.40 7.22
C PRO A 242 14.45 -16.03 8.47
N SER A 243 14.70 -17.31 8.76
CA SER A 243 14.12 -17.93 9.96
C SER A 243 14.70 -17.33 11.25
N THR A 244 13.98 -17.42 12.36
CA THR A 244 14.43 -16.93 13.68
C THR A 244 15.77 -17.52 14.10
N GLU A 245 16.01 -18.80 13.79
CA GLU A 245 17.27 -19.49 14.10
C GLU A 245 18.45 -18.90 13.31
N SER A 246 18.18 -18.44 12.09
CA SER A 246 19.18 -17.78 11.24
C SER A 246 19.41 -16.30 11.57
N LEU A 247 18.51 -15.68 12.34
CA LEU A 247 18.61 -14.30 12.82
C LEU A 247 18.91 -14.29 14.33
N THR A 248 20.00 -14.94 14.69
CA THR A 248 20.50 -15.02 16.07
C THR A 248 21.99 -14.75 16.06
N SER A 249 22.47 -13.93 17.00
CA SER A 249 23.90 -13.64 17.18
C SER A 249 24.67 -14.89 17.56
N GLU A 250 25.98 -14.88 17.33
CA GLU A 250 26.87 -16.02 17.60
C GLU A 250 26.78 -16.54 19.04
N ASP A 251 26.57 -15.65 20.01
CA ASP A 251 26.40 -15.97 21.43
C ASP A 251 24.94 -16.23 21.86
N GLY A 252 24.00 -16.21 20.93
CA GLY A 252 22.58 -16.48 21.18
C GLY A 252 21.80 -15.37 21.89
N ARG A 253 22.44 -14.25 22.27
CA ARG A 253 21.85 -13.23 23.14
C ARG A 253 21.10 -12.12 22.40
N ILE A 254 21.36 -11.92 21.12
CA ILE A 254 20.60 -11.01 20.25
C ILE A 254 19.87 -11.86 19.22
N LYS A 255 18.54 -11.83 19.25
CA LYS A 255 17.71 -12.73 18.44
C LYS A 255 16.43 -12.08 17.96
N CYS A 256 15.74 -12.76 17.05
CA CYS A 256 14.45 -12.33 16.52
C CYS A 256 13.28 -13.15 17.07
N MET A 257 12.09 -12.52 17.07
CA MET A 257 10.81 -13.18 17.31
C MET A 257 9.79 -12.64 16.30
N PHE A 258 8.98 -13.52 15.71
CA PHE A 258 7.98 -13.12 14.72
C PHE A 258 6.59 -12.93 15.31
N PHE A 259 5.96 -11.83 14.92
CA PHE A 259 4.53 -11.64 15.15
C PHE A 259 3.73 -12.74 14.44
N PRO A 260 2.62 -13.21 15.02
CA PRO A 260 1.74 -14.14 14.33
C PRO A 260 1.22 -13.53 13.02
N HIS A 261 0.90 -14.40 12.07
CA HIS A 261 0.38 -13.99 10.76
C HIS A 261 -0.81 -13.04 10.91
N ASN A 262 -0.80 -11.96 10.11
CA ASN A 262 -1.86 -10.95 10.05
C ASN A 262 -2.11 -10.15 11.34
N THR A 263 -1.17 -10.14 12.28
CA THR A 263 -1.28 -9.33 13.52
C THR A 263 -0.52 -8.01 13.46
N SER A 264 0.25 -7.76 12.41
CA SER A 264 1.07 -6.54 12.23
C SER A 264 0.30 -5.24 12.49
N THR A 265 -0.86 -5.05 11.84
CA THR A 265 -1.67 -3.84 12.05
C THR A 265 -2.34 -3.77 13.43
N LEU A 266 -2.43 -4.90 14.14
CA LEU A 266 -3.07 -4.97 15.45
C LEU A 266 -2.09 -4.66 16.58
N ILE A 267 -0.85 -5.15 16.51
CA ILE A 267 0.09 -5.13 17.64
C ILE A 267 1.55 -4.82 17.30
N GLN A 268 1.95 -4.73 16.03
CA GLN A 268 3.35 -4.40 15.70
C GLN A 268 3.61 -2.91 15.96
N PRO A 269 4.57 -2.56 16.84
CA PRO A 269 4.81 -1.16 17.23
C PRO A 269 5.08 -0.23 16.04
N MET A 270 5.82 -0.67 15.02
CA MET A 270 6.11 0.17 13.86
C MET A 270 4.85 0.63 13.09
N HIS A 271 3.76 -0.14 13.15
CA HIS A 271 2.46 0.22 12.58
C HIS A 271 1.55 1.01 13.53
N GLN A 272 1.91 1.13 14.81
CA GLN A 272 1.23 1.98 15.78
C GLN A 272 1.78 3.41 15.70
N GLY A 273 1.67 4.03 14.53
CA GLY A 273 1.94 5.47 14.34
C GLY A 273 3.39 5.86 14.08
N VAL A 274 4.39 5.00 14.31
CA VAL A 274 5.81 5.32 14.07
C VAL A 274 6.10 5.54 12.59
N ILE A 275 5.78 4.57 11.73
CA ILE A 275 5.95 4.69 10.27
C ILE A 275 5.13 5.87 9.72
N LEU A 276 3.90 6.03 10.19
CA LEU A 276 3.02 7.12 9.77
C LEU A 276 3.65 8.47 10.07
N SER A 277 4.16 8.66 11.29
CA SER A 277 4.82 9.90 11.72
C SER A 277 6.06 10.19 10.87
N CYS A 278 6.89 9.17 10.61
CA CYS A 278 8.07 9.31 9.75
C CYS A 278 7.70 9.69 8.30
N LYS A 279 6.68 9.05 7.72
CA LYS A 279 6.17 9.37 6.38
C LYS A 279 5.61 10.79 6.31
N ARG A 280 4.88 11.22 7.32
CA ARG A 280 4.35 12.59 7.45
C ARG A 280 5.48 13.62 7.51
N LEU A 281 6.47 13.42 8.37
CA LEU A 281 7.68 14.26 8.43
C LEU A 281 8.41 14.30 7.09
N TYR A 282 8.51 13.16 6.40
CA TYR A 282 9.13 13.10 5.08
C TYR A 282 8.37 13.95 4.07
N ARG A 283 7.04 13.81 4.00
CA ARG A 283 6.19 14.59 3.10
C ARG A 283 6.32 16.09 3.38
N TRP A 284 6.40 16.48 4.64
CA TRP A 284 6.64 17.86 5.05
C TRP A 284 7.97 18.38 4.49
N LYS A 285 9.08 17.68 4.74
CA LYS A 285 10.41 18.07 4.26
C LYS A 285 10.52 18.06 2.74
N GLN A 286 9.85 17.10 2.10
CA GLN A 286 9.75 17.04 0.65
C GLN A 286 9.10 18.31 0.10
N LEU A 287 8.02 18.81 0.73
CA LEU A 287 7.39 20.07 0.35
C LEU A 287 8.33 21.26 0.59
N GLU A 288 8.91 21.38 1.79
CA GLU A 288 9.82 22.48 2.12
C GLU A 288 10.98 22.61 1.12
N GLU A 289 11.64 21.49 0.79
CA GLU A 289 12.77 21.49 -0.15
C GLU A 289 12.32 21.66 -1.61
N SER A 290 11.18 21.09 -1.99
CA SER A 290 10.66 21.23 -3.35
C SER A 290 10.10 22.63 -3.63
N LEU A 291 9.66 23.35 -2.59
CA LEU A 291 8.93 24.61 -2.71
C LEU A 291 9.73 25.84 -2.27
N VAL A 292 10.86 25.69 -1.55
CA VAL A 292 11.75 26.77 -1.02
C VAL A 292 11.06 28.13 -0.91
N ILE A 293 10.25 28.29 0.14
CA ILE A 293 9.58 29.54 0.55
C ILE A 293 10.61 30.46 1.22
N PHE A 294 11.60 31.00 0.50
CA PHE A 294 12.47 32.08 1.07
C PHE A 294 13.09 32.95 -0.03
N GLU A 295 12.26 33.75 -0.71
CA GLU A 295 12.64 35.13 -1.08
C GLU A 295 11.37 35.97 -0.92
N GLU A 296 11.38 36.95 -0.03
CA GLU A 296 10.39 38.02 0.00
C GLU A 296 10.55 38.84 -1.28
N SER A 297 9.88 38.42 -2.37
CA SER A 297 9.59 39.31 -3.49
C SER A 297 8.17 39.84 -3.34
N ASP A 298 7.97 41.14 -3.56
CA ASP A 298 6.66 41.80 -3.45
C ASP A 298 5.69 41.41 -4.58
N ASP A 299 6.14 40.65 -5.59
CA ASP A 299 5.35 40.23 -6.75
C ASP A 299 4.87 38.77 -6.67
N GLU A 300 3.55 38.57 -6.55
CA GLU A 300 2.89 37.25 -6.55
C GLU A 300 3.22 36.42 -7.80
N GLN A 301 3.37 37.06 -8.96
CA GLN A 301 3.63 36.40 -10.23
C GLN A 301 5.05 35.80 -10.26
N ASP A 302 6.03 36.48 -9.66
CA ASP A 302 7.43 36.04 -9.57
C ASP A 302 7.59 34.86 -8.59
N ARG A 303 6.85 34.88 -7.45
CA ARG A 303 6.79 33.74 -6.50
C ARG A 303 6.28 32.47 -7.16
N ARG A 304 5.19 32.57 -7.94
CA ARG A 304 4.59 31.43 -8.66
C ARG A 304 5.55 30.85 -9.71
N GLN A 305 6.28 31.70 -10.43
CA GLN A 305 7.19 31.25 -11.49
C GLN A 305 8.51 30.68 -10.95
N LYS A 306 9.02 31.20 -9.83
CA LYS A 306 10.21 30.68 -9.13
C LYS A 306 9.94 29.34 -8.41
N GLY A 307 8.78 29.15 -7.79
CA GLY A 307 8.39 27.87 -7.16
C GLY A 307 8.26 26.71 -8.16
N VAL A 308 7.72 26.98 -9.34
CA VAL A 308 7.58 26.02 -10.46
C VAL A 308 8.96 25.57 -11.00
N SER A 309 9.98 26.42 -10.92
CA SER A 309 11.29 26.19 -11.52
C SER A 309 12.16 25.20 -10.74
N LYS A 310 11.92 25.01 -9.43
CA LYS A 310 12.75 24.16 -8.54
C LYS A 310 12.23 22.73 -8.34
N ILE A 311 10.97 22.42 -8.70
CA ILE A 311 10.42 21.05 -8.65
C ILE A 311 11.25 20.07 -9.51
N LYS A 312 11.94 20.57 -10.55
CA LYS A 312 12.86 19.78 -11.38
C LYS A 312 14.16 19.37 -10.67
N ILE A 313 14.42 19.86 -9.45
CA ILE A 313 15.67 19.66 -8.70
C ILE A 313 15.56 18.55 -7.65
N TYR A 314 14.34 18.17 -7.22
CA TYR A 314 14.16 17.12 -6.22
C TYR A 314 14.64 15.76 -6.77
N ASN A 315 15.74 15.26 -6.18
CA ASN A 315 16.43 14.09 -6.66
C ASN A 315 16.58 13.05 -5.54
N ILE A 316 17.11 11.88 -5.88
CA ILE A 316 17.22 10.77 -4.93
C ILE A 316 18.09 11.11 -3.70
N LYS A 317 19.08 12.01 -3.84
CA LYS A 317 19.87 12.49 -2.71
C LYS A 317 18.97 13.25 -1.74
N SER A 318 18.21 14.23 -2.22
CA SER A 318 17.23 14.98 -1.41
C SER A 318 16.25 14.03 -0.71
N ALA A 319 15.71 13.05 -1.44
CA ALA A 319 14.81 12.05 -0.87
C ALA A 319 15.45 11.25 0.28
N VAL A 320 16.68 10.75 0.08
CA VAL A 320 17.40 9.98 1.09
C VAL A 320 17.73 10.84 2.32
N PHE A 321 18.18 12.07 2.13
CA PHE A 321 18.52 12.98 3.23
C PHE A 321 17.27 13.41 4.01
N ASN A 322 16.17 13.71 3.33
CA ASN A 322 14.91 14.04 3.98
C ASN A 322 14.32 12.84 4.72
N TRP A 323 14.44 11.63 4.16
CA TRP A 323 14.03 10.41 4.86
C TRP A 323 14.80 10.23 6.17
N ALA A 324 16.13 10.36 6.14
CA ALA A 324 16.94 10.25 7.35
C ALA A 324 16.57 11.31 8.40
N LYS A 325 16.47 12.58 8.01
CA LYS A 325 16.05 13.66 8.91
C LYS A 325 14.66 13.41 9.50
N SER A 326 13.74 12.87 8.70
CA SER A 326 12.39 12.53 9.16
C SER A 326 12.43 11.44 10.21
N TRP A 327 13.26 10.41 10.00
CA TRP A 327 13.45 9.35 10.98
C TRP A 327 14.10 9.87 12.27
N ASP A 328 15.10 10.74 12.17
CA ASP A 328 15.74 11.39 13.30
C ASP A 328 14.77 12.28 14.11
N GLU A 329 13.80 12.91 13.45
CA GLU A 329 12.79 13.76 14.08
C GLU A 329 11.57 13.02 14.64
N VAL A 330 11.39 11.72 14.33
CA VAL A 330 10.36 10.93 15.02
C VAL A 330 10.63 10.97 16.52
N LYS A 331 9.68 11.51 17.27
CA LYS A 331 9.79 11.75 18.70
C LYS A 331 9.92 10.42 19.45
N GLN A 332 10.76 10.43 20.49
CA GLN A 332 10.93 9.29 21.39
C GLN A 332 9.60 8.83 21.99
N ILE A 333 8.74 9.77 22.41
CA ILE A 333 7.43 9.46 23.00
C ILE A 333 6.50 8.73 22.03
N THR A 334 6.54 9.08 20.73
CA THR A 334 5.76 8.37 19.70
C THR A 334 6.19 6.92 19.59
N ILE A 335 7.50 6.66 19.68
CA ILE A 335 8.01 5.28 19.67
C ILE A 335 7.61 4.58 20.96
N ALA A 336 7.80 5.18 22.13
CA ALA A 336 7.43 4.56 23.41
C ALA A 336 5.94 4.20 23.48
N ASN A 337 5.06 5.13 23.07
CA ASN A 337 3.61 4.92 23.06
C ASN A 337 3.19 3.79 22.10
N ALA A 338 3.90 3.60 20.99
CA ALA A 338 3.61 2.54 20.03
C ALA A 338 3.69 1.12 20.61
N TRP A 339 4.41 0.95 21.73
CA TRP A 339 4.52 -0.34 22.44
C TRP A 339 3.41 -0.57 23.46
N GLU A 340 2.63 0.45 23.83
CA GLU A 340 1.62 0.35 24.88
C GLU A 340 0.55 -0.71 24.58
N ASN A 341 0.14 -0.83 23.32
CA ASN A 341 -0.83 -1.85 22.92
C ASN A 341 -0.25 -3.25 23.05
N LEU A 342 1.00 -3.46 22.61
CA LEU A 342 1.63 -4.77 22.68
C LEU A 342 1.91 -5.20 24.12
N LEU A 343 2.51 -4.32 24.91
CA LEU A 343 3.01 -4.65 26.25
C LEU A 343 1.95 -4.50 27.36
N TYR A 344 1.03 -3.54 27.21
CA TYR A 344 0.10 -3.13 28.28
C TYR A 344 -1.37 -3.16 27.87
N LYS A 345 -1.69 -3.56 26.64
CA LYS A 345 -3.06 -3.61 26.10
C LYS A 345 -3.79 -2.27 26.16
N LYS A 346 -3.04 -1.17 26.06
CA LYS A 346 -3.56 0.18 26.04
C LYS A 346 -3.52 0.72 24.61
N GLU A 347 -4.56 1.43 24.18
CA GLU A 347 -4.54 2.08 22.87
C GLU A 347 -3.38 3.08 22.79
N PRO A 348 -2.57 3.04 21.73
CA PRO A 348 -1.40 3.91 21.63
C PRO A 348 -1.84 5.34 21.30
N GLU A 349 -1.32 6.30 22.05
CA GLU A 349 -1.51 7.72 21.77
C GLU A 349 -0.44 8.23 20.80
N TYR A 350 -0.86 8.69 19.63
CA TYR A 350 0.05 9.26 18.63
C TYR A 350 0.21 10.76 18.83
N ASP A 351 1.44 11.22 19.08
CA ASP A 351 1.77 12.64 19.02
C ASP A 351 2.02 13.04 17.56
N LEU A 352 0.95 13.49 16.91
CA LEU A 352 0.97 14.09 15.55
C LEU A 352 0.90 15.62 15.60
N GLN A 353 1.22 16.24 16.73
CA GLN A 353 1.15 17.70 16.86
C GLN A 353 2.10 18.36 15.84
N GLY A 354 1.56 19.23 14.98
CA GLY A 354 2.31 19.88 13.89
C GLY A 354 2.44 19.05 12.62
N LEU A 355 1.81 17.87 12.57
CA LEU A 355 1.72 16.98 11.40
C LEU A 355 0.25 16.62 11.12
N GLU A 356 -0.69 17.45 11.58
CA GLU A 356 -2.10 17.32 11.28
C GLU A 356 -2.37 17.77 9.85
N ASP A 357 -3.45 17.28 9.24
CA ASP A 357 -3.70 17.59 7.83
C ASP A 357 -3.94 19.10 7.58
N GLY A 358 -4.30 19.84 8.63
CA GLY A 358 -4.39 21.31 8.60
C GLY A 358 -3.03 22.02 8.53
N ASP A 359 -1.97 21.43 9.08
CA ASP A 359 -0.62 22.01 9.08
C ASP A 359 -0.04 21.99 7.66
N TYR A 360 -0.24 20.90 6.92
CA TYR A 360 0.21 20.78 5.52
C TYR A 360 -0.46 21.82 4.61
N ARG A 361 -1.74 22.11 4.89
CA ARG A 361 -2.51 23.08 4.13
C ARG A 361 -1.90 24.49 4.23
N GLU A 362 -1.45 24.90 5.40
CA GLU A 362 -0.86 26.24 5.56
C GLU A 362 0.36 26.42 4.64
N ILE A 363 1.19 25.39 4.50
CA ILE A 363 2.34 25.40 3.57
C ILE A 363 1.88 25.43 2.11
N LEU A 364 0.92 24.58 1.73
CA LEU A 364 0.40 24.52 0.37
C LEU A 364 -0.27 25.85 -0.05
N GLU A 365 -1.04 26.47 0.85
CA GLU A 365 -1.67 27.78 0.65
C GLU A 365 -0.62 28.89 0.48
N LYS A 366 0.43 28.92 1.32
CA LYS A 366 1.57 29.85 1.19
C LYS A 366 2.29 29.73 -0.17
N CYS A 367 2.20 28.58 -0.83
CA CYS A 367 2.79 28.33 -2.14
C CYS A 367 1.89 28.76 -3.32
N GLY A 368 0.79 29.46 -3.06
CA GLY A 368 -0.10 30.00 -4.10
C GLY A 368 -1.10 28.99 -4.64
N GLU A 369 -1.32 27.88 -3.93
CA GLU A 369 -2.33 26.88 -4.28
C GLU A 369 -3.67 27.22 -3.64
N LEU A 370 -4.49 28.00 -4.36
CA LEU A 370 -5.85 28.35 -3.91
C LEU A 370 -6.92 27.29 -4.26
N GLU A 371 -6.54 26.14 -4.86
CA GLU A 371 -7.49 25.15 -5.37
C GLU A 371 -7.41 23.74 -4.74
N SER A 372 -6.47 23.44 -3.83
CA SER A 372 -6.43 22.12 -3.15
C SER A 372 -7.60 21.95 -2.18
N THR A 373 -8.30 20.82 -2.30
CA THR A 373 -9.19 20.40 -1.23
C THR A 373 -8.41 19.64 -0.17
N LEU A 374 -8.88 19.72 1.08
CA LEU A 374 -8.31 19.06 2.24
C LEU A 374 -8.33 17.52 2.11
N ALA A 375 -9.04 17.00 1.09
CA ALA A 375 -9.08 15.60 0.71
C ALA A 375 -7.92 15.23 -0.24
N ASP A 376 -7.53 16.12 -1.15
CA ASP A 376 -6.44 15.89 -2.10
C ASP A 376 -5.09 15.83 -1.37
N ASP A 377 -4.90 16.75 -0.41
CA ASP A 377 -3.73 16.79 0.48
C ASP A 377 -3.60 15.46 1.25
N ARG A 378 -4.70 14.94 1.79
CA ARG A 378 -4.75 13.67 2.53
C ARG A 378 -4.46 12.45 1.65
N VAL A 379 -4.92 12.44 0.40
CA VAL A 379 -4.64 11.35 -0.54
C VAL A 379 -3.14 11.27 -0.82
N TRP A 380 -2.49 12.42 -0.99
CA TRP A 380 -1.05 12.46 -1.21
C TRP A 380 -0.25 12.13 0.06
N ILE A 381 -0.60 12.69 1.22
CA ILE A 381 0.06 12.41 2.52
C ILE A 381 0.07 10.90 2.82
N ASN A 382 -1.01 10.20 2.48
CA ASN A 382 -1.16 8.76 2.75
C ASN A 382 -0.99 7.88 1.48
N GLY A 383 -0.52 8.44 0.37
CA GLY A 383 -0.47 7.75 -0.93
C GLY A 383 0.50 6.57 -0.99
N ASP A 384 1.38 6.44 0.01
CA ASP A 384 2.34 5.35 0.14
C ASP A 384 1.77 4.07 0.77
N ASP A 385 0.52 4.08 1.24
CA ASP A 385 -0.07 2.98 2.00
C ASP A 385 -0.90 2.00 1.14
N GLU A 386 -1.09 2.27 -0.16
CA GLU A 386 -2.07 1.55 -1.01
C GLU A 386 -1.57 0.25 -1.69
N GLU A 387 -0.28 -0.10 -1.68
CA GLU A 387 0.24 -1.13 -2.61
C GLU A 387 1.23 -2.18 -2.05
N LYS A 388 0.97 -2.79 -0.88
CA LYS A 388 1.64 -4.06 -0.48
C LYS A 388 0.84 -5.28 -0.97
N GLY A 389 1.10 -5.71 -2.22
CA GLY A 389 0.53 -6.91 -2.85
C GLY A 389 1.57 -7.86 -3.47
N SER A 390 1.81 -8.97 -2.77
CA SER A 390 2.28 -10.32 -3.20
C SER A 390 3.67 -10.54 -3.85
N SER A 391 4.53 -11.19 -3.05
CA SER A 391 5.53 -12.26 -3.31
C SER A 391 6.24 -12.43 -4.68
N PRO A 392 7.58 -12.67 -4.68
CA PRO A 392 8.31 -13.13 -5.86
C PRO A 392 7.96 -14.59 -6.20
N LYS A 393 7.62 -14.87 -7.46
CA LYS A 393 7.51 -16.25 -7.96
C LYS A 393 8.90 -16.90 -7.96
N PRO A 394 9.08 -18.11 -7.38
CA PRO A 394 10.35 -18.82 -7.46
C PRO A 394 10.58 -19.31 -8.89
N LYS A 395 11.80 -19.14 -9.37
CA LYS A 395 12.30 -19.78 -10.59
C LYS A 395 12.72 -21.21 -10.24
N SER A 396 11.93 -22.22 -10.58
CA SER A 396 12.42 -23.59 -10.78
C SER A 396 12.83 -23.70 -12.26
N GLY A 397 14.04 -24.06 -12.66
CA GLY A 397 14.92 -25.07 -12.08
C GLY A 397 14.73 -26.36 -12.88
N ILE A 398 15.48 -26.49 -13.97
CA ILE A 398 15.48 -27.62 -14.91
C ILE A 398 16.01 -28.88 -14.22
N THR A 399 15.26 -29.97 -14.25
CA THR A 399 15.79 -31.35 -14.24
C THR A 399 15.00 -32.21 -15.22
N LYS A 400 15.74 -33.00 -16.00
CA LYS A 400 15.27 -33.88 -17.09
C LYS A 400 14.92 -35.28 -16.56
N GLU A 401 14.05 -35.95 -17.33
CA GLU A 401 13.76 -37.41 -17.42
C GLU A 401 12.86 -38.00 -16.31
N VAL A 402 11.79 -38.76 -16.59
CA VAL A 402 11.57 -39.80 -17.62
C VAL A 402 10.12 -39.82 -18.14
N ILE A 403 9.95 -40.17 -19.42
CA ILE A 403 8.70 -40.32 -20.18
C ILE A 403 7.92 -41.57 -19.74
N GLN A 404 6.63 -41.42 -19.41
CA GLN A 404 5.59 -42.39 -19.81
C GLN A 404 4.20 -41.73 -19.91
N LYS A 405 3.48 -42.15 -20.94
CA LYS A 405 2.33 -41.52 -21.61
C LYS A 405 1.03 -41.52 -20.78
N GLY A 406 0.21 -40.49 -20.98
CA GLY A 406 -1.24 -40.66 -21.11
C GLY A 406 -2.13 -39.54 -20.54
N GLY A 407 -2.53 -38.59 -21.39
CA GLY A 407 -3.89 -38.02 -21.37
C GLY A 407 -4.16 -36.67 -20.70
N GLY A 408 -4.08 -35.60 -21.50
CA GLY A 408 -5.12 -34.55 -21.58
C GLY A 408 -5.16 -33.44 -20.53
N ASP A 409 -4.33 -32.41 -20.69
CA ASP A 409 -4.58 -31.07 -20.13
C ASP A 409 -5.28 -30.20 -21.20
N GLU A 410 -6.51 -29.77 -20.92
CA GLU A 410 -7.15 -28.64 -21.61
C GLU A 410 -6.64 -27.33 -21.00
N GLU A 411 -5.81 -26.63 -21.78
CA GLU A 411 -5.36 -25.27 -21.52
C GLU A 411 -6.53 -24.30 -21.72
N GLN A 412 -7.16 -23.81 -20.63
CA GLN A 412 -8.12 -22.70 -20.71
C GLN A 412 -7.39 -21.39 -21.06
N THR A 413 -7.20 -21.17 -22.35
CA THR A 413 -6.90 -19.86 -22.92
C THR A 413 -8.17 -19.01 -22.89
N ALA A 414 -8.12 -17.84 -22.24
CA ALA A 414 -9.22 -16.89 -22.23
C ALA A 414 -9.55 -16.45 -23.67
N GLU A 415 -10.63 -16.98 -24.22
CA GLU A 415 -11.06 -16.74 -25.59
C GLU A 415 -11.65 -15.31 -25.68
N PHE A 416 -10.89 -14.39 -26.29
CA PHE A 416 -11.38 -13.04 -26.57
C PHE A 416 -12.53 -13.11 -27.59
N GLN A 417 -13.69 -12.57 -27.24
CA GLN A 417 -14.84 -12.47 -28.14
C GLN A 417 -14.53 -11.49 -29.28
N LEU A 418 -14.01 -11.99 -30.40
CA LEU A 418 -13.59 -11.19 -31.56
C LEU A 418 -14.73 -10.34 -32.14
N SER A 419 -15.99 -10.71 -31.89
CA SER A 419 -17.18 -9.92 -32.25
C SER A 419 -17.24 -8.59 -31.52
N ALA A 420 -17.00 -8.58 -30.21
CA ALA A 420 -17.00 -7.38 -29.38
C ALA A 420 -15.81 -6.45 -29.70
N VAL A 421 -14.68 -7.02 -30.12
CA VAL A 421 -13.50 -6.24 -30.56
C VAL A 421 -13.78 -5.55 -31.89
N ARG A 422 -14.43 -6.25 -32.83
CA ARG A 422 -14.83 -5.67 -34.11
C ARG A 422 -15.81 -4.51 -33.93
N GLU A 423 -16.85 -4.69 -33.11
CA GLU A 423 -17.85 -3.65 -32.88
C GLU A 423 -17.22 -2.34 -32.35
N ARG A 424 -16.29 -2.44 -31.40
CA ARG A 424 -15.55 -1.27 -30.88
C ARG A 424 -14.63 -0.63 -31.91
N LEU A 425 -14.07 -1.43 -32.82
CA LEU A 425 -13.22 -0.94 -33.90
C LEU A 425 -14.02 -0.23 -34.98
N ASP A 426 -15.25 -0.66 -35.25
CA ASP A 426 -16.18 -0.01 -36.18
C ASP A 426 -16.55 1.39 -35.68
N TYR A 427 -16.89 1.54 -34.38
CA TYR A 427 -17.12 2.85 -33.77
C TYR A 427 -15.88 3.77 -33.83
N LEU A 428 -14.68 3.21 -33.72
CA LEU A 428 -13.44 3.97 -33.78
C LEU A 428 -13.12 4.43 -35.21
N LEU A 429 -13.46 3.61 -36.22
CA LEU A 429 -13.35 3.98 -37.63
C LEU A 429 -14.33 5.11 -37.98
N ASP A 430 -15.59 5.03 -37.52
CA ASP A 430 -16.58 6.08 -37.73
C ASP A 430 -16.12 7.43 -37.12
N PHE A 431 -15.50 7.38 -35.92
CA PHE A 431 -14.92 8.55 -35.27
C PHE A 431 -13.75 9.15 -36.06
N VAL A 432 -12.86 8.30 -36.59
CA VAL A 432 -11.70 8.73 -37.39
C VAL A 432 -12.13 9.29 -38.75
N ASP A 433 -13.18 8.73 -39.35
CA ASP A 433 -13.75 9.24 -40.61
C ASP A 433 -14.42 10.61 -40.42
N ALA A 434 -15.00 10.86 -39.25
CA ALA A 434 -15.59 12.15 -38.89
C ALA A 434 -14.57 13.22 -38.46
N THR A 435 -13.30 12.87 -38.25
CA THR A 435 -12.30 13.77 -37.64
C THR A 435 -11.01 13.88 -38.50
N PRO A 436 -10.85 14.97 -39.29
CA PRO A 436 -9.73 15.14 -40.23
C PRO A 436 -8.34 15.00 -39.61
N GLU A 437 -8.17 15.38 -38.34
CA GLU A 437 -6.90 15.32 -37.61
C GLU A 437 -6.41 13.88 -37.35
N PHE A 438 -7.31 12.91 -37.39
CA PHE A 438 -7.02 11.50 -37.13
C PHE A 438 -7.02 10.62 -38.39
N GLN A 439 -7.27 11.19 -39.57
CA GLN A 439 -7.26 10.47 -40.86
C GLN A 439 -6.01 9.61 -41.09
N ARG A 440 -4.85 10.04 -40.56
CA ARG A 440 -3.59 9.26 -40.62
C ARG A 440 -3.69 7.84 -40.01
N PHE A 441 -4.67 7.58 -39.15
CA PHE A 441 -4.88 6.28 -38.49
C PHE A 441 -5.93 5.40 -39.20
N HIS A 442 -6.71 5.97 -40.13
CA HIS A 442 -7.80 5.25 -40.80
C HIS A 442 -7.32 3.97 -41.48
N PHE A 443 -6.20 4.04 -42.21
CA PHE A 443 -5.65 2.89 -42.93
C PHE A 443 -5.29 1.73 -41.98
N THR A 444 -4.55 2.02 -40.90
CA THR A 444 -4.12 1.00 -39.92
C THR A 444 -5.30 0.37 -39.18
N LEU A 445 -6.31 1.16 -38.80
CA LEU A 445 -7.51 0.65 -38.14
C LEU A 445 -8.33 -0.25 -39.08
N LYS A 446 -8.39 0.11 -40.37
CA LYS A 446 -9.07 -0.69 -41.40
C LYS A 446 -8.35 -2.01 -41.68
N GLU A 447 -7.02 -2.02 -41.69
CA GLU A 447 -6.23 -3.26 -41.77
C GLU A 447 -6.47 -4.18 -40.57
N MET A 448 -6.51 -3.61 -39.35
CA MET A 448 -6.86 -4.38 -38.15
C MET A 448 -8.26 -4.97 -38.23
N GLN A 449 -9.24 -4.22 -38.75
CA GLN A 449 -10.61 -4.69 -38.95
C GLN A 449 -10.66 -5.85 -39.94
N GLN A 450 -9.95 -5.76 -41.05
CA GLN A 450 -9.86 -6.83 -42.05
C GLN A 450 -9.25 -8.11 -41.48
N GLU A 451 -8.19 -8.00 -40.67
CA GLU A 451 -7.59 -9.19 -40.06
C GLU A 451 -8.47 -9.82 -38.97
N ILE A 452 -9.24 -9.02 -38.23
CA ILE A 452 -10.25 -9.56 -37.29
C ILE A 452 -11.35 -10.30 -38.06
N ILE A 453 -11.85 -9.74 -39.16
CA ILE A 453 -12.85 -10.39 -40.02
C ILE A 453 -12.29 -11.70 -40.57
N LYS A 454 -11.05 -11.72 -41.08
CA LYS A 454 -10.40 -12.92 -41.61
C LYS A 454 -10.26 -14.02 -40.55
N LYS A 455 -9.90 -13.66 -39.32
CA LYS A 455 -9.85 -14.60 -38.19
C LYS A 455 -11.24 -15.12 -37.78
N GLN A 456 -12.28 -14.28 -37.83
CA GLN A 456 -13.67 -14.72 -37.59
C GLN A 456 -14.18 -15.70 -38.66
N PHE A 457 -13.79 -15.52 -39.92
CA PHE A 457 -14.13 -16.44 -40.99
C PHE A 457 -13.36 -17.77 -40.88
N GLN A 458 -12.08 -17.74 -40.53
CA GLN A 458 -11.29 -18.95 -40.29
C GLN A 458 -11.81 -19.78 -39.10
N SER A 459 -12.25 -19.14 -38.01
CA SER A 459 -12.83 -19.88 -36.87
C SER A 459 -14.18 -20.53 -37.21
N ARG A 460 -15.00 -19.89 -38.04
CA ARG A 460 -16.28 -20.45 -38.54
C ARG A 460 -16.09 -21.63 -39.51
N ILE A 461 -15.00 -21.66 -40.27
CA ILE A 461 -14.66 -22.80 -41.13
C ILE A 461 -14.21 -23.99 -40.28
N HIS A 462 -13.37 -23.76 -39.27
CA HIS A 462 -12.94 -24.81 -38.34
C HIS A 462 -14.10 -25.40 -37.51
N SER A 463 -15.08 -24.60 -37.09
CA SER A 463 -16.24 -25.11 -36.34
C SER A 463 -17.19 -25.97 -37.20
N ARG A 464 -17.34 -25.66 -38.49
CA ARG A 464 -18.16 -26.46 -39.43
C ARG A 464 -17.54 -27.83 -39.72
N ILE A 465 -16.22 -27.91 -39.88
CA ILE A 465 -15.51 -29.19 -40.11
C ILE A 465 -15.62 -30.09 -38.86
N GLY A 466 -15.55 -29.52 -37.66
CA GLY A 466 -15.71 -30.26 -36.40
C GLY A 466 -17.12 -30.84 -36.18
N SER A 467 -18.15 -30.21 -36.75
CA SER A 467 -19.54 -30.71 -36.65
C SER A 467 -19.85 -31.88 -37.59
N PHE A 468 -19.05 -32.08 -38.65
CA PHE A 468 -19.24 -33.15 -39.63
C PHE A 468 -18.64 -34.51 -39.19
N LEU A 469 -17.78 -34.52 -38.16
CA LEU A 469 -17.02 -35.71 -37.74
C LEU A 469 -17.45 -36.32 -36.40
N LYS A 470 -18.59 -35.91 -35.81
CA LYS A 470 -19.08 -36.52 -34.56
C LYS A 470 -19.88 -37.82 -34.84
N PRO A 471 -19.56 -38.96 -34.19
CA PRO A 471 -20.32 -40.20 -34.35
C PRO A 471 -21.73 -40.08 -33.73
N ARG A 472 -22.75 -40.64 -34.38
CA ARG A 472 -24.10 -40.75 -33.80
C ARG A 472 -24.11 -41.84 -32.69
N PRO A 473 -24.79 -41.64 -31.55
CA PRO A 473 -24.92 -42.68 -30.54
C PRO A 473 -26.00 -43.71 -30.90
N CYS A 474 -25.66 -45.00 -30.80
CA CYS A 474 -26.58 -46.13 -30.89
C CYS A 474 -27.51 -46.18 -29.67
N ILE A 475 -28.81 -46.34 -29.91
CA ILE A 475 -29.83 -46.59 -28.89
C ILE A 475 -29.94 -48.10 -28.70
N VAL A 476 -29.62 -48.62 -27.52
CA VAL A 476 -29.98 -49.99 -27.10
C VAL A 476 -31.22 -49.89 -26.23
N LYS A 477 -32.33 -50.48 -26.72
CA LYS A 477 -33.56 -50.71 -25.96
C LYS A 477 -33.40 -52.01 -25.19
N ASP A 478 -33.75 -52.02 -23.91
CA ASP A 478 -34.25 -53.23 -23.27
C ASP A 478 -35.51 -52.90 -22.46
N SER A 479 -36.53 -53.68 -22.74
CA SER A 479 -37.91 -53.56 -22.28
C SER A 479 -38.29 -54.87 -21.61
N PHE A 480 -38.71 -54.88 -20.35
CA PHE A 480 -39.60 -55.93 -19.83
C PHE A 480 -40.51 -55.39 -18.72
N ASN A 481 -41.78 -55.77 -18.85
CA ASN A 481 -42.99 -55.34 -18.14
C ASN A 481 -43.11 -55.92 -16.71
N MET A 482 -43.61 -55.08 -15.76
CA MET A 482 -44.85 -55.17 -14.92
C MET A 482 -45.48 -56.56 -14.56
N PRO A 483 -46.40 -56.71 -13.55
CA PRO A 483 -46.97 -55.75 -12.57
C PRO A 483 -47.29 -56.26 -11.12
N SER A 484 -47.72 -55.32 -10.26
CA SER A 484 -48.78 -55.36 -9.22
C SER A 484 -48.81 -56.43 -8.10
N THR A 485 -48.90 -56.00 -6.83
CA THR A 485 -50.17 -55.85 -6.05
C THR A 485 -49.88 -55.44 -4.60
N SER A 486 -50.89 -54.78 -4.03
CA SER A 486 -51.12 -54.33 -2.65
C SER A 486 -50.87 -55.36 -1.54
N SER A 487 -50.47 -54.89 -0.35
CA SER A 487 -51.25 -54.89 0.92
C SER A 487 -50.31 -54.80 2.14
N ASN A 488 -50.62 -53.88 3.06
CA ASN A 488 -50.21 -53.74 4.47
C ASN A 488 -48.73 -53.78 4.86
#